data_AF-A0A2T4DTU9-F1
#
_entry.id   AF-A0A2T4DTU9-F1
#
_cell.length_a   1.000
_cell.length_b   1.000
_cell.length_c   1.000
_cell.angle_alpha   90.00
_cell.angle_beta   90.00
_cell.angle_gamma   90.00
#
_symmetry.space_group_name_H-M   'P 1'
#
loop_
_entity.id
_entity.type
_entity.pdbx_description
1 polymer ?
#
loop_
_entity_poly.entity_id
_entity_poly.type
_entity_poly.pdbx_seq_one_letter_code
_entity_poly.pdbx_strand_id
1 'polypeptide(L)'
;MKLKISILFILVIFASCNASIDSKDEQKQDADSLIIQKRVSSQKYVAHIVYDQPLIINEIKSLDNILFTSGIVPHSDTNRFCKPDSSIFFGFYILINKELDEQIGTLYIHTTDSPENWRADSKNEKFESIRLFSDDIVIWDSLKVGLSENELKQFVAKQFHYKKGQTIYADFDEFEGFFTIRNDSVVSLEINTKCLNKN
;
A
#
# COMPACT_ATOMS: atom_id res chain seq x y z
N MET A 1 -49.89 13.99 -20.82
CA MET A 1 -49.55 15.28 -20.18
C MET A 1 -48.03 15.42 -20.21
N LYS A 2 -47.50 16.33 -21.03
CA LYS A 2 -46.05 16.58 -21.18
C LYS A 2 -45.68 17.76 -20.29
N LEU A 3 -44.70 17.61 -19.40
CA LEU A 3 -44.07 18.75 -18.76
C LEU A 3 -42.55 18.63 -18.93
N LYS A 4 -42.05 19.41 -19.90
CA LYS A 4 -40.63 19.69 -20.11
C LYS A 4 -40.24 20.78 -19.12
N ILE A 5 -39.16 20.58 -18.36
CA ILE A 5 -38.48 21.68 -17.68
C ILE A 5 -37.03 21.65 -18.14
N SER A 6 -36.76 22.53 -19.12
CA SER A 6 -35.43 23.06 -19.43
C SER A 6 -35.14 24.20 -18.46
N ILE A 7 -33.97 24.23 -17.82
CA ILE A 7 -33.27 25.43 -17.31
C ILE A 7 -31.77 25.04 -17.36
N LEU A 8 -31.04 25.40 -18.40
CA LEU A 8 -30.35 26.68 -18.68
C LEU A 8 -29.00 26.77 -17.95
N PHE A 9 -27.95 26.50 -18.73
CA PHE A 9 -26.53 26.76 -18.46
C PHE A 9 -26.28 28.24 -18.16
N ILE A 10 -25.48 28.53 -17.13
CA ILE A 10 -24.75 29.79 -17.02
C ILE A 10 -23.26 29.47 -16.92
N LEU A 11 -22.57 29.66 -18.05
CA LEU A 11 -21.12 29.82 -18.13
C LEU A 11 -20.74 31.16 -17.50
N VAL A 12 -19.77 31.16 -16.59
CA VAL A 12 -19.02 32.36 -16.23
C VAL A 12 -17.58 32.16 -16.69
N ILE A 13 -17.25 32.81 -17.80
CA ILE A 13 -15.87 32.96 -18.30
C ILE A 13 -15.34 34.27 -17.71
N PHE A 14 -14.37 34.20 -16.80
CA PHE A 14 -13.53 35.36 -16.49
C PHE A 14 -12.25 35.29 -17.31
N ALA A 15 -12.16 36.18 -18.28
CA ALA A 15 -10.99 36.43 -19.11
C ALA A 15 -9.99 37.33 -18.37
N SER A 16 -8.72 36.90 -18.41
CA SER A 16 -7.49 37.65 -18.69
C SER A 16 -7.21 39.00 -18.00
N CYS A 17 -6.01 39.10 -17.41
CA CYS A 17 -5.20 40.31 -17.50
C CYS A 17 -3.76 39.94 -17.88
N ASN A 18 -3.42 40.29 -19.13
CA ASN A 18 -2.07 40.49 -19.62
C ASN A 18 -1.53 41.81 -19.04
N ALA A 19 -0.32 41.80 -18.51
CA ALA A 19 0.50 43.00 -18.40
C ALA A 19 1.95 42.64 -18.75
N SER A 20 2.24 42.71 -20.03
CA SER A 20 3.59 42.85 -20.56
C SER A 20 4.04 44.30 -20.38
N ILE A 21 5.15 44.52 -19.68
CA ILE A 21 5.93 45.75 -19.75
C ILE A 21 7.29 45.42 -20.36
N ASP A 22 7.60 46.25 -21.34
CA ASP A 22 8.68 46.15 -22.29
C ASP A 22 9.80 47.14 -21.93
N SER A 23 10.97 46.88 -22.50
CA SER A 23 12.06 47.80 -22.87
C SER A 23 13.24 48.10 -21.90
N LYS A 24 14.42 47.65 -22.41
CA LYS A 24 15.68 48.41 -22.68
C LYS A 24 16.57 48.78 -21.48
N ASP A 25 17.90 48.71 -21.52
CA ASP A 25 18.85 48.84 -22.64
C ASP A 25 20.22 48.19 -22.35
N GLU A 26 21.08 48.24 -23.37
CA GLU A 26 22.28 47.48 -23.71
C GLU A 26 23.62 47.69 -22.96
N GLN A 27 24.53 46.73 -23.24
CA GLN A 27 26.00 46.82 -23.47
C GLN A 27 26.99 46.70 -22.28
N LYS A 28 27.72 45.58 -22.23
CA LYS A 28 29.12 45.51 -22.73
C LYS A 28 29.68 44.08 -22.78
N GLN A 29 30.37 43.82 -23.86
CA GLN A 29 31.12 42.64 -24.26
C GLN A 29 32.52 42.66 -23.61
N ASP A 30 32.98 41.57 -22.99
CA ASP A 30 34.31 41.01 -23.31
C ASP A 30 34.60 39.63 -22.69
N ALA A 31 35.30 38.84 -23.50
CA ALA A 31 36.27 37.78 -23.20
C ALA A 31 35.92 36.64 -22.22
N ASP A 32 35.64 35.49 -22.84
CA ASP A 32 36.36 34.22 -22.62
C ASP A 32 36.54 33.75 -21.16
N SER A 33 35.54 33.02 -20.67
CA SER A 33 35.81 31.91 -19.76
C SER A 33 34.94 30.72 -20.15
N LEU A 34 35.62 29.68 -20.61
CA LEU A 34 35.14 28.30 -20.64
C LEU A 34 34.77 27.86 -19.22
N ILE A 35 33.59 28.28 -18.75
CA ILE A 35 32.93 27.62 -17.63
C ILE A 35 32.28 26.39 -18.23
N ILE A 36 33.02 25.28 -18.14
CA ILE A 36 32.47 23.93 -18.13
C ILE A 36 31.34 23.97 -17.10
N GLN A 37 30.10 24.14 -17.58
CA GLN A 37 28.90 23.85 -16.81
C GLN A 37 28.94 22.35 -16.56
N LYS A 38 29.65 21.99 -15.49
CA LYS A 38 29.49 20.73 -14.78
C LYS A 38 28.00 20.64 -14.50
N ARG A 39 27.29 19.86 -15.31
CA ARG A 39 25.98 19.34 -14.96
C ARG A 39 26.18 18.61 -13.65
N VAL A 40 26.03 19.33 -12.54
CA VAL A 40 25.70 18.73 -11.27
C VAL A 40 24.31 18.20 -11.52
N SER A 41 24.27 16.97 -12.02
CA SER A 41 23.12 16.10 -11.88
C SER A 41 22.85 16.09 -10.40
N SER A 42 21.91 16.91 -9.97
CA SER A 42 21.27 16.76 -8.66
C SER A 42 20.53 15.43 -8.77
N GLN A 43 21.26 14.33 -8.55
CA GLN A 43 20.67 13.07 -8.16
C GLN A 43 19.87 13.41 -6.92
N LYS A 44 18.57 13.62 -7.15
CA LYS A 44 17.56 13.78 -6.12
C LYS A 44 17.64 12.46 -5.36
N TYR A 45 18.36 12.46 -4.23
CA TYR A 45 18.38 11.35 -3.31
C TYR A 45 16.93 11.15 -2.86
N VAL A 46 16.24 10.23 -3.51
CA VAL A 46 14.93 9.76 -3.06
C VAL A 46 15.26 9.01 -1.77
N ALA A 47 14.89 9.61 -0.64
CA ALA A 47 15.01 8.93 0.64
C ALA A 47 14.29 7.58 0.51
N HIS A 48 15.07 6.50 0.68
CA HIS A 48 14.54 5.15 0.73
C HIS A 48 13.69 5.05 1.98
N ILE A 49 12.38 4.83 1.81
CA ILE A 49 11.48 4.60 2.95
C ILE A 49 11.61 3.12 3.28
N VAL A 50 12.20 2.82 4.44
CA VAL A 50 12.21 1.47 4.99
C VAL A 50 10.89 1.25 5.72
N TYR A 51 10.19 0.17 5.37
CA TYR A 51 8.96 -0.25 6.06
C TYR A 51 9.29 -1.32 7.10
N ASP A 52 8.84 -1.09 8.33
CA ASP A 52 8.82 -2.12 9.36
C ASP A 52 7.72 -3.16 9.07
N GLN A 53 7.60 -4.19 9.92
CA GLN A 53 6.55 -5.20 9.78
C GLN A 53 5.16 -4.55 9.63
N PRO A 54 4.31 -5.02 8.70
CA PRO A 54 2.99 -4.44 8.42
C PRO A 54 2.08 -4.32 9.64
N LEU A 55 2.24 -5.24 10.58
CA LEU A 55 1.46 -5.31 11.81
C LEU A 55 2.20 -6.12 12.87
N ILE A 56 1.83 -5.89 14.13
CA ILE A 56 2.26 -6.69 15.26
C ILE A 56 1.16 -7.72 15.54
N ILE A 57 1.46 -9.00 15.37
CA ILE A 57 0.45 -10.08 15.42
C ILE A 57 -0.32 -10.08 16.75
N ASN A 58 0.38 -9.86 17.86
CA ASN A 58 -0.24 -9.82 19.19
C ASN A 58 -1.19 -8.62 19.35
N GLU A 59 -0.93 -7.50 18.67
CA GLU A 59 -1.83 -6.35 18.71
C GLU A 59 -3.13 -6.68 18.01
N ILE A 60 -3.08 -7.29 16.82
CA ILE A 60 -4.27 -7.74 16.08
C ILE A 60 -5.12 -8.71 16.91
N LYS A 61 -4.47 -9.68 17.58
CA LYS A 61 -5.16 -10.64 18.46
C LYS A 61 -5.79 -10.00 19.70
N SER A 62 -5.36 -8.79 20.07
CA SER A 62 -5.84 -8.06 21.24
C SER A 62 -6.90 -7.00 20.92
N LEU A 63 -7.27 -6.81 19.65
CA LEU A 63 -8.30 -5.85 19.26
C LEU A 63 -9.68 -6.30 19.76
N ASP A 64 -10.31 -5.47 20.61
CA ASP A 64 -11.56 -5.81 21.31
C ASP A 64 -12.76 -6.10 20.36
N ASN A 65 -12.73 -5.50 19.17
CA ASN A 65 -13.75 -5.65 18.12
C ASN A 65 -13.50 -6.84 17.18
N ILE A 66 -12.41 -7.59 17.36
CA ILE A 66 -12.02 -8.70 16.47
C ILE A 66 -12.04 -10.02 17.23
N LEU A 67 -12.75 -10.99 16.66
CA LEU A 67 -12.64 -12.41 17.00
C LEU A 67 -11.72 -13.08 15.98
N PHE A 68 -11.11 -14.20 16.36
CA PHE A 68 -10.36 -15.01 15.42
C PHE A 68 -10.53 -16.51 15.64
N THR A 69 -10.40 -17.24 14.55
CA THR A 69 -10.18 -18.69 14.55
C THR A 69 -8.84 -18.98 13.89
N SER A 70 -8.24 -20.13 14.20
CA SER A 70 -6.92 -20.51 13.70
C SER A 70 -6.93 -21.83 12.95
N GLY A 71 -6.03 -21.98 11.98
CA GLY A 71 -5.82 -23.22 11.27
C GLY A 71 -4.41 -23.36 10.71
N ILE A 72 -4.05 -24.59 10.34
CA ILE A 72 -2.78 -24.88 9.67
C ILE A 72 -2.98 -24.76 8.17
N VAL A 73 -2.08 -24.06 7.48
CA VAL A 73 -2.10 -23.98 6.02
C VAL A 73 -1.78 -25.37 5.44
N PRO A 74 -2.61 -25.91 4.54
CA PRO A 74 -2.31 -27.17 3.87
C PRO A 74 -0.97 -27.12 3.14
N HIS A 75 -0.20 -28.22 3.17
CA HIS A 75 1.13 -28.25 2.56
C HIS A 75 1.13 -27.85 1.07
N SER A 76 0.09 -28.24 0.32
CA SER A 76 -0.11 -27.87 -1.09
C SER A 76 -0.11 -26.36 -1.32
N ASP A 77 -0.58 -25.61 -0.33
CA ASP A 77 -0.85 -24.18 -0.43
C ASP A 77 0.31 -23.36 0.14
N THR A 78 1.32 -24.02 0.74
CA THR A 78 2.51 -23.34 1.29
C THR A 78 3.44 -22.79 0.21
N ASN A 79 3.32 -23.26 -1.04
CA ASN A 79 4.17 -22.83 -2.13
C ASN A 79 3.92 -21.38 -2.58
N ARG A 80 2.84 -20.75 -2.13
CA ARG A 80 2.57 -19.32 -2.36
C ARG A 80 3.34 -18.40 -1.41
N PHE A 81 3.94 -18.95 -0.35
CA PHE A 81 4.65 -18.22 0.68
C PHE A 81 6.16 -18.37 0.53
N CYS A 82 6.87 -17.41 1.10
CA CYS A 82 8.32 -17.40 1.05
C CYS A 82 8.83 -18.27 2.18
N LYS A 83 9.26 -19.49 1.84
CA LYS A 83 9.74 -20.48 2.81
C LYS A 83 10.96 -19.92 3.55
N PRO A 84 10.87 -19.64 4.86
CA PRO A 84 12.03 -19.28 5.65
C PRO A 84 12.93 -20.51 5.79
N ASP A 85 14.23 -20.30 6.05
CA ASP A 85 15.17 -21.42 6.25
C ASP A 85 14.83 -22.29 7.46
N SER A 86 14.02 -21.77 8.37
CA SER A 86 13.78 -22.36 9.70
C SER A 86 12.31 -22.44 10.09
N SER A 87 11.34 -22.30 9.17
CA SER A 87 9.93 -22.47 9.56
C SER A 87 9.57 -23.95 9.62
N ILE A 88 8.80 -24.32 10.64
CA ILE A 88 8.31 -25.70 10.80
C ILE A 88 7.00 -25.87 10.04
N PHE A 89 6.12 -24.86 10.03
CA PHE A 89 4.93 -24.81 9.18
C PHE A 89 4.33 -23.40 9.07
N PHE A 90 3.29 -23.25 8.24
CA PHE A 90 2.51 -22.02 8.10
C PHE A 90 1.14 -22.15 8.76
N GLY A 91 0.77 -21.16 9.57
CA GLY A 91 -0.53 -21.04 10.20
C GLY A 91 -1.33 -19.90 9.59
N PHE A 92 -2.63 -19.86 9.89
CA PHE A 92 -3.48 -18.73 9.56
C PHE A 92 -4.48 -18.43 10.68
N TYR A 93 -4.88 -17.17 10.72
CA TYR A 93 -5.97 -16.65 11.53
C TYR A 93 -7.05 -16.08 10.61
N ILE A 94 -8.29 -16.56 10.73
CA ILE A 94 -9.45 -15.91 10.13
C ILE A 94 -9.87 -14.80 11.09
N LEU A 95 -9.89 -13.56 10.61
CA LEU A 95 -10.24 -12.38 11.40
C LEU A 95 -11.72 -12.07 11.17
N ILE A 96 -12.48 -11.90 12.24
CA ILE A 96 -13.94 -11.75 12.23
C ILE A 96 -14.31 -10.49 13.01
N ASN A 97 -15.12 -9.60 12.43
CA ASN A 97 -15.68 -8.48 13.17
C ASN A 97 -16.72 -9.01 14.17
N LYS A 98 -16.54 -8.71 15.45
CA LYS A 98 -17.35 -9.23 16.55
C LYS A 98 -18.79 -8.73 16.54
N GLU A 99 -19.03 -7.51 16.05
CA GLU A 99 -20.36 -6.89 16.05
C GLU A 99 -21.18 -7.33 14.83
N LEU A 100 -20.51 -7.46 13.68
CA LEU A 100 -21.15 -7.82 12.40
C LEU A 100 -21.21 -9.33 12.15
N ASP A 101 -20.38 -10.12 12.85
CA ASP A 101 -20.19 -11.56 12.62
C ASP A 101 -19.76 -11.88 11.17
N GLU A 102 -18.90 -11.02 10.61
CA GLU A 102 -18.40 -11.11 9.24
C GLU A 102 -16.88 -11.28 9.20
N GLN A 103 -16.39 -12.08 8.26
CA GLN A 103 -14.96 -12.21 8.02
C GLN A 103 -14.41 -10.90 7.42
N ILE A 104 -13.44 -10.31 8.11
CA ILE A 104 -12.78 -9.05 7.71
C ILE A 104 -11.40 -9.25 7.10
N GLY A 105 -10.82 -10.44 7.28
CA GLY A 105 -9.52 -10.74 6.71
C GLY A 105 -8.98 -12.12 7.04
N THR A 106 -7.75 -12.36 6.60
CA THR A 106 -6.96 -13.53 6.97
C THR A 106 -5.52 -13.10 7.16
N LEU A 107 -4.97 -13.43 8.32
CA LEU A 107 -3.56 -13.24 8.65
C LEU A 107 -2.85 -14.59 8.55
N TYR A 108 -1.84 -14.67 7.70
CA TYR A 108 -0.95 -15.81 7.59
C TYR A 108 0.34 -15.54 8.34
N ILE A 109 0.79 -16.56 9.05
CA ILE A 109 2.01 -16.53 9.84
C ILE A 109 2.87 -17.74 9.49
N HIS A 110 4.15 -17.64 9.78
CA HIS A 110 5.00 -18.82 9.95
C HIS A 110 5.50 -18.88 11.39
N THR A 111 5.73 -20.09 11.88
CA THR A 111 6.21 -20.31 13.25
C THR A 111 7.32 -21.34 13.29
N THR A 112 8.16 -21.22 14.32
CA THR A 112 9.16 -22.23 14.69
C THR A 112 8.61 -23.25 15.69
N ASP A 113 7.35 -23.13 16.10
CA ASP A 113 6.69 -24.17 16.89
C ASP A 113 6.31 -25.36 15.99
N SER A 114 6.19 -26.55 16.57
CA SER A 114 5.58 -27.67 15.87
C SER A 114 4.04 -27.53 15.82
N PRO A 115 3.37 -28.10 14.81
CA PRO A 115 1.92 -27.96 14.63
C PRO A 115 1.09 -28.31 15.88
N GLU A 116 1.47 -29.36 16.59
CA GLU A 116 0.81 -29.83 17.81
C GLU A 116 0.98 -28.90 19.02
N ASN A 117 2.01 -28.06 19.00
CA ASN A 117 2.36 -27.12 20.06
C ASN A 117 1.94 -25.68 19.76
N TRP A 118 1.56 -25.39 18.53
CA TRP A 118 1.08 -24.06 18.16
C TRP A 118 -0.28 -23.77 18.81
N ARG A 119 -0.36 -22.61 19.45
CA ARG A 119 -1.52 -22.11 20.18
C ARG A 119 -1.72 -20.64 19.83
N ALA A 120 -2.94 -20.15 20.06
CA ALA A 120 -3.31 -18.77 19.80
C ALA A 120 -2.43 -17.74 20.55
N ASP A 121 -1.86 -18.11 21.68
CA ASP A 121 -0.96 -17.28 22.51
C ASP A 121 0.53 -17.52 22.21
N SER A 122 0.86 -18.23 21.13
CA SER A 122 2.26 -18.43 20.72
C SER A 122 2.95 -17.09 20.47
N LYS A 123 4.19 -16.99 20.96
CA LYS A 123 5.08 -15.84 20.78
C LYS A 123 6.08 -16.03 19.65
N ASN A 124 6.13 -17.23 19.04
CA ASN A 124 7.12 -17.61 18.04
C ASN A 124 6.59 -17.45 16.61
N GLU A 125 5.61 -16.56 16.44
CA GLU A 125 4.98 -16.28 15.16
C GLU A 125 5.64 -15.10 14.47
N LYS A 126 5.74 -15.20 13.16
CA LYS A 126 6.21 -14.13 12.30
C LYS A 126 5.20 -13.89 11.20
N PHE A 127 5.05 -12.62 10.85
CA PHE A 127 4.18 -12.19 9.77
C PHE A 127 4.62 -12.84 8.45
N GLU A 128 3.67 -13.36 7.68
CA GLU A 128 3.92 -13.82 6.32
C GLU A 128 3.08 -13.00 5.33
N SER A 129 1.77 -12.91 5.57
CA SER A 129 0.82 -12.26 4.69
C SER A 129 -0.40 -11.81 5.47
N ILE A 130 -1.01 -10.70 5.09
CA ILE A 130 -2.36 -10.34 5.54
C ILE A 130 -3.19 -9.92 4.35
N ARG A 131 -4.43 -10.43 4.31
CA ARG A 131 -5.46 -10.01 3.37
C ARG A 131 -6.64 -9.44 4.13
N LEU A 132 -7.08 -8.23 3.76
CA LEU A 132 -8.18 -7.51 4.39
C LEU A 132 -9.30 -7.23 3.38
N PHE A 133 -10.53 -7.29 3.87
CA PHE A 133 -11.78 -7.03 3.15
C PHE A 133 -12.64 -5.94 3.78
N SER A 134 -12.31 -5.49 5.00
CA SER A 134 -12.93 -4.37 5.70
C SER A 134 -11.89 -3.35 6.18
N ASP A 135 -12.36 -2.19 6.65
CA ASP A 135 -11.55 -1.09 7.15
C ASP A 135 -11.26 -1.16 8.67
N ASP A 136 -11.60 -2.28 9.32
CA ASP A 136 -11.40 -2.51 10.76
C ASP A 136 -9.92 -2.59 11.17
N ILE A 137 -9.02 -2.91 10.23
CA ILE A 137 -7.58 -3.01 10.46
C ILE A 137 -6.86 -1.99 9.58
N VAL A 138 -5.93 -1.26 10.22
CA VAL A 138 -5.05 -0.29 9.56
C VAL A 138 -3.61 -0.82 9.58
N ILE A 139 -2.97 -0.83 8.41
CA ILE A 139 -1.57 -1.21 8.20
C ILE A 139 -0.74 0.07 8.09
N TRP A 140 0.46 0.09 8.70
CA TRP A 140 1.40 1.23 8.65
C TRP A 140 0.69 2.60 8.84
N ASP A 141 -0.16 2.68 9.87
CA ASP A 141 -0.92 3.85 10.33
C ASP A 141 -1.97 4.45 9.37
N SER A 142 -1.99 4.07 8.09
CA SER A 142 -2.85 4.72 7.09
C SER A 142 -3.42 3.80 6.02
N LEU A 143 -2.82 2.64 5.79
CA LEU A 143 -3.21 1.74 4.71
C LEU A 143 -4.35 0.84 5.17
N LYS A 144 -5.55 1.03 4.62
CA LYS A 144 -6.75 0.26 4.96
C LYS A 144 -7.68 0.09 3.75
N VAL A 145 -8.64 -0.82 3.86
CA VAL A 145 -9.75 -0.92 2.89
C VAL A 145 -10.59 0.36 2.97
N GLY A 146 -11.21 0.76 1.87
CA GLY A 146 -12.01 1.99 1.78
C GLY A 146 -11.24 3.23 1.37
N LEU A 147 -9.90 3.20 1.33
CA LEU A 147 -9.11 4.28 0.74
C LEU A 147 -9.49 4.49 -0.73
N SER A 148 -9.51 5.74 -1.16
CA SER A 148 -9.65 6.06 -2.58
C SER A 148 -8.43 5.59 -3.39
N GLU A 149 -8.58 5.40 -4.70
CA GLU A 149 -7.44 5.08 -5.57
C GLU A 149 -6.37 6.18 -5.50
N ASN A 150 -6.78 7.44 -5.33
CA ASN A 150 -5.87 8.57 -5.20
C ASN A 150 -5.10 8.55 -3.87
N GLU A 151 -5.76 8.30 -2.74
CA GLU A 151 -5.09 8.18 -1.43
C GLU A 151 -4.08 7.02 -1.43
N LEU A 152 -4.46 5.87 -2.00
CA LEU A 152 -3.54 4.75 -2.16
C LEU A 152 -2.32 5.13 -3.01
N LYS A 153 -2.52 5.82 -4.14
CA LYS A 153 -1.44 6.29 -5.00
C LYS A 153 -0.50 7.26 -4.28
N GLN A 154 -1.03 8.10 -3.40
CA GLN A 154 -0.22 8.99 -2.57
C GLN A 154 0.60 8.19 -1.55
N PHE A 155 0.01 7.17 -0.93
CA PHE A 155 0.71 6.26 -0.02
C PHE A 155 1.88 5.55 -0.71
N VAL A 156 1.67 4.98 -1.90
CA VAL A 156 2.71 4.24 -2.65
C VAL A 156 3.59 5.12 -3.54
N ALA A 157 3.42 6.44 -3.53
CA ALA A 157 3.99 7.34 -4.55
C ALA A 157 5.51 7.25 -4.70
N LYS A 158 6.22 6.94 -3.61
CA LYS A 158 7.68 6.84 -3.58
C LYS A 158 8.20 5.44 -3.90
N GLN A 159 7.29 4.47 -3.99
CA GLN A 159 7.59 3.07 -4.22
C GLN A 159 7.37 2.68 -5.68
N PHE A 160 8.04 1.61 -6.10
CA PHE A 160 7.68 0.99 -7.37
C PHE A 160 6.25 0.46 -7.29
N HIS A 161 5.41 0.89 -8.22
CA HIS A 161 4.04 0.44 -8.30
C HIS A 161 3.54 0.47 -9.75
N TYR A 162 2.59 -0.39 -10.07
CA TYR A 162 1.92 -0.41 -11.37
C TYR A 162 0.49 -0.91 -11.23
N LYS A 163 -0.36 -0.60 -12.22
CA LYS A 163 -1.75 -1.06 -12.27
C LYS A 163 -1.92 -2.10 -13.37
N LYS A 164 -2.58 -3.22 -13.06
CA LYS A 164 -3.00 -4.24 -14.03
C LYS A 164 -4.46 -4.60 -13.77
N GLY A 165 -5.35 -4.19 -14.68
CA GLY A 165 -6.78 -4.33 -14.52
C GLY A 165 -7.29 -3.50 -13.33
N GLN A 166 -7.99 -4.15 -12.39
CA GLN A 166 -8.49 -3.53 -11.17
C GLN A 166 -7.47 -3.55 -10.02
N THR A 167 -6.31 -4.16 -10.20
CA THR A 167 -5.33 -4.32 -9.13
C THR A 167 -4.17 -3.35 -9.29
N ILE A 168 -3.84 -2.62 -8.22
CA ILE A 168 -2.58 -1.89 -8.07
C ILE A 168 -1.60 -2.80 -7.32
N TYR A 169 -0.40 -2.93 -7.85
CA TYR A 169 0.72 -3.67 -7.28
C TYR A 169 1.72 -2.65 -6.77
N ALA A 170 2.26 -2.84 -5.58
CA ALA A 170 3.30 -1.98 -5.02
C ALA A 170 4.39 -2.77 -4.30
N ASP A 171 5.60 -2.25 -4.33
CA ASP A 171 6.80 -2.82 -3.72
C ASP A 171 7.16 -2.01 -2.46
N PHE A 172 7.28 -2.67 -1.31
CA PHE A 172 7.66 -2.05 -0.03
C PHE A 172 8.88 -2.79 0.56
N ASP A 173 10.00 -2.81 -0.16
CA ASP A 173 11.26 -3.44 0.27
C ASP A 173 11.15 -4.95 0.51
N GLU A 174 10.95 -5.36 1.76
CA GLU A 174 10.74 -6.76 2.14
C GLU A 174 9.30 -7.24 1.92
N PHE A 175 8.38 -6.33 1.58
CA PHE A 175 6.97 -6.63 1.36
C PHE A 175 6.49 -6.23 -0.03
N GLU A 176 5.43 -6.86 -0.50
CA GLU A 176 4.67 -6.47 -1.69
C GLU A 176 3.20 -6.31 -1.33
N GLY A 177 2.51 -5.40 -2.02
CA GLY A 177 1.10 -5.13 -1.83
C GLY A 177 0.27 -5.30 -3.09
N PHE A 178 -0.92 -5.86 -2.92
CA PHE A 178 -1.93 -6.04 -3.95
C PHE A 178 -3.23 -5.37 -3.51
N PHE A 179 -3.65 -4.35 -4.25
CA PHE A 179 -4.81 -3.52 -3.91
C PHE A 179 -5.85 -3.63 -5.00
N THR A 180 -7.00 -4.24 -4.69
CA THR A 180 -8.10 -4.35 -5.65
C THR A 180 -8.99 -3.11 -5.55
N ILE A 181 -9.15 -2.40 -6.66
CA ILE A 181 -9.92 -1.16 -6.77
C ILE A 181 -11.26 -1.42 -7.45
N ARG A 182 -12.34 -0.92 -6.85
CA ARG A 182 -13.68 -0.89 -7.45
C ARG A 182 -14.33 0.44 -7.12
N ASN A 183 -14.92 1.10 -8.12
CA ASN A 183 -15.62 2.38 -7.97
C ASN A 183 -14.78 3.44 -7.22
N ASP A 184 -13.49 3.56 -7.59
CA ASP A 184 -12.51 4.46 -6.96
C ASP A 184 -12.14 4.13 -5.50
N SER A 185 -12.54 2.96 -4.97
CA SER A 185 -12.20 2.54 -3.61
C SER A 185 -11.40 1.24 -3.60
N VAL A 186 -10.43 1.13 -2.69
CA VAL A 186 -9.81 -0.14 -2.31
C VAL A 186 -10.89 -1.01 -1.66
N VAL A 187 -11.23 -2.15 -2.26
CA VAL A 187 -12.22 -3.11 -1.73
C VAL A 187 -11.58 -4.33 -1.08
N SER A 188 -10.31 -4.56 -1.37
CA SER A 188 -9.48 -5.53 -0.66
C SER A 188 -8.03 -5.14 -0.82
N LEU A 189 -7.23 -5.37 0.21
CA LEU A 189 -5.79 -5.26 0.12
C LEU A 189 -5.13 -6.53 0.65
N GLU A 190 -3.97 -6.84 0.11
CA GLU A 190 -3.13 -7.95 0.56
C GLU A 190 -1.69 -7.47 0.63
N ILE A 191 -1.03 -7.66 1.78
CA ILE A 191 0.40 -7.39 1.96
C ILE A 191 1.08 -8.73 2.21
N ASN A 192 2.11 -9.04 1.43
CA ASN A 192 2.86 -10.29 1.50
C ASN A 192 4.34 -10.00 1.74
N THR A 193 5.00 -10.90 2.48
CA THR A 193 6.47 -10.93 2.55
C THR A 193 7.03 -11.37 1.21
N LYS A 194 8.07 -10.69 0.72
CA LYS A 194 8.73 -11.06 -0.53
C LYS A 194 9.71 -12.20 -0.32
N CYS A 195 9.87 -12.98 -1.39
CA CYS A 195 10.90 -14.00 -1.44
C CYS A 195 12.18 -13.29 -1.84
N LEU A 196 12.98 -12.90 -0.84
CA LEU A 196 14.31 -12.38 -1.11
C LEU A 196 15.11 -13.50 -1.77
N ASN A 197 15.44 -13.35 -3.05
CA ASN A 197 16.40 -14.23 -3.70
C ASN A 197 17.69 -14.15 -2.89
N LYS A 198 18.03 -15.24 -2.22
CA LYS A 198 19.36 -15.43 -1.66
C LYS A 198 20.32 -15.56 -2.84
N ASN A 199 20.93 -14.45 -3.23
CA ASN A 199 22.11 -14.46 -4.09
C ASN A 199 23.27 -15.18 -3.40
#